data_AF-A0A931EVI0-F1
#
_entry.id   AF-A0A931EVI0-F1
#
_cell.length_a   1.000
_cell.length_b   1.000
_cell.length_c   1.000
_cell.angle_alpha   90.00
_cell.angle_beta   90.00
_cell.angle_gamma   90.00
#
_symmetry.space_group_name_H-M   'P 1'
#
loop_
_entity.id
_entity.type
_entity.pdbx_description
1 polymer ?
#
loop_
_entity_poly.entity_id
_entity_poly.type
_entity_poly.pdbx_seq_one_letter_code
_entity_poly.pdbx_strand_id
1 'polypeptide(L)'
;MRSKLATLFLATLAAGSCVLAGASPASATESHAATESQYGKSKWISAERGWQHAGVYVEPGDLVRIYYVDGHWTVDRREFPYVSSGGYPRHIDRRIYQECKILSRHPHGTLIAKVNSDHYRVGSRGSIRVREAGFLQLRINDADGCLGDNDGAVRVKIVVTD
;
A
#
# COMPACT_ATOMS: atom_id res chain seq x y z
N MET A 1 1.02 -3.06 28.97
CA MET A 1 -0.03 -3.05 30.01
C MET A 1 -1.38 -3.33 29.37
N ARG A 2 -1.97 -4.50 29.61
CA ARG A 2 -3.36 -4.69 30.07
C ARG A 2 -3.65 -6.19 30.19
N SER A 3 -3.75 -6.63 31.44
CA SER A 3 -4.19 -7.94 31.91
C SER A 3 -5.73 -8.02 31.85
N LYS A 4 -6.28 -9.23 31.63
CA LYS A 4 -7.64 -9.60 32.05
C LYS A 4 -7.66 -11.01 32.67
N LEU A 5 -8.53 -11.15 33.66
CA LEU A 5 -8.57 -12.11 34.77
C LEU A 5 -9.43 -13.36 34.53
N ALA A 6 -9.06 -14.41 35.29
CA ALA A 6 -9.86 -15.40 36.05
C ALA A 6 -10.82 -16.38 35.34
N THR A 7 -10.67 -17.68 35.65
CA THR A 7 -11.75 -18.56 36.15
C THR A 7 -11.16 -19.74 36.94
N LEU A 8 -11.76 -20.01 38.10
CA LEU A 8 -11.42 -21.01 39.11
C LEU A 8 -12.30 -22.26 38.93
N PHE A 9 -11.75 -23.47 39.01
CA PHE A 9 -12.51 -24.69 39.30
C PHE A 9 -11.77 -25.57 40.31
N LEU A 10 -12.45 -25.86 41.42
CA LEU A 10 -12.07 -26.82 42.45
C LEU A 10 -12.58 -28.21 42.02
N ALA A 11 -11.73 -29.24 42.03
CA ALA A 11 -12.17 -30.64 42.04
C ALA A 11 -11.24 -31.46 42.96
N THR A 12 -11.88 -32.26 43.81
CA THR A 12 -11.33 -33.01 44.94
C THR A 12 -10.48 -34.23 44.54
N LEU A 13 -9.48 -34.54 45.37
CA LEU A 13 -8.50 -35.61 45.23
C LEU A 13 -9.09 -37.03 45.40
N ALA A 14 -8.57 -37.98 44.62
CA ALA A 14 -8.32 -39.35 45.05
C ALA A 14 -6.87 -39.72 44.71
N ALA A 15 -6.15 -40.21 45.72
CA ALA A 15 -4.70 -40.37 45.74
C ALA A 15 -4.21 -41.64 45.02
N GLY A 16 -3.16 -41.49 44.22
CA GLY A 16 -2.35 -42.57 43.67
C GLY A 16 -0.98 -42.03 43.30
N SER A 17 0.02 -42.30 44.14
CA SER A 17 1.38 -41.76 44.06
C SER A 17 2.16 -42.30 42.85
N CYS A 18 2.68 -41.40 42.02
CA CYS A 18 3.84 -41.65 41.16
C CYS A 18 4.77 -40.43 41.21
N VAL A 19 6.06 -40.67 41.38
CA VAL A 19 7.06 -39.70 41.83
C VAL A 19 7.84 -39.10 40.66
N LEU A 20 7.77 -37.76 40.57
CA LEU A 20 8.72 -36.72 40.15
C LEU A 20 9.20 -36.52 38.68
N ALA A 21 9.02 -35.25 38.30
CA ALA A 21 9.93 -34.31 37.61
C ALA A 21 9.85 -34.16 36.08
N GLY A 22 9.35 -33.00 35.65
CA GLY A 22 9.49 -32.45 34.30
C GLY A 22 8.63 -31.19 34.14
N ALA A 23 9.24 -30.06 33.81
CA ALA A 23 8.70 -28.71 33.91
C ALA A 23 7.77 -28.29 32.75
N SER A 24 6.75 -27.48 33.09
CA SER A 24 6.20 -26.29 32.40
C SER A 24 5.92 -26.24 30.87
N PRO A 25 5.05 -25.30 30.42
CA PRO A 25 4.01 -25.58 29.44
C PRO A 25 4.34 -25.16 28.00
N ALA A 26 3.42 -25.53 27.10
CA ALA A 26 3.12 -24.90 25.82
C ALA A 26 4.21 -24.95 24.73
N SER A 27 3.93 -25.73 23.69
CA SER A 27 4.22 -25.32 22.32
C SER A 27 3.01 -25.68 21.48
N ALA A 28 2.08 -24.71 21.40
CA ALA A 28 1.19 -24.63 20.26
C ALA A 28 2.09 -24.60 19.04
N THR A 29 1.97 -25.61 18.18
CA THR A 29 2.56 -25.58 16.86
C THR A 29 1.75 -24.59 16.02
N GLU A 30 1.98 -23.29 16.23
CA GLU A 30 1.70 -22.29 15.21
C GLU A 30 2.78 -22.42 14.15
N SER A 31 2.53 -23.27 13.16
CA SER A 31 3.19 -23.16 11.86
C SER A 31 2.12 -23.14 10.79
N HIS A 32 1.31 -22.09 10.80
CA HIS A 32 0.81 -21.53 9.56
C HIS A 32 1.80 -20.45 9.15
N ALA A 33 3.00 -20.90 8.74
CA ALA A 33 3.79 -20.15 7.78
C ALA A 33 2.93 -20.06 6.52
N ALA A 34 2.09 -19.03 6.47
CA ALA A 34 1.40 -18.62 5.27
C ALA A 34 2.49 -18.22 4.28
N THR A 35 2.91 -19.20 3.50
CA THR A 35 3.60 -18.95 2.24
C THR A 35 2.53 -18.42 1.29
N GLU A 36 2.00 -17.24 1.59
CA GLU A 36 1.09 -16.55 0.69
C GLU A 36 1.89 -16.20 -0.56
N SER A 37 1.34 -16.60 -1.69
CA SER A 37 2.03 -16.51 -2.96
C SER A 37 2.48 -15.07 -3.18
N GLN A 38 3.78 -14.87 -3.35
CA GLN A 38 4.44 -13.63 -3.78
C GLN A 38 4.06 -13.25 -5.23
N TYR A 39 2.84 -13.53 -5.67
CA TYR A 39 2.30 -13.03 -6.93
C TYR A 39 1.77 -11.62 -6.70
N GLY A 40 2.62 -10.64 -7.00
CA GLY A 40 2.24 -9.24 -6.88
C GLY A 40 0.97 -8.91 -7.67
N LYS A 41 0.06 -8.16 -7.06
CA LYS A 41 -1.21 -7.75 -7.65
C LYS A 41 -0.98 -6.74 -8.76
N SER A 42 -1.58 -6.97 -9.93
CA SER A 42 -1.54 -6.01 -11.03
C SER A 42 -2.80 -5.14 -11.08
N LYS A 43 -2.65 -3.85 -11.41
CA LYS A 43 -3.78 -2.91 -11.48
C LYS A 43 -3.53 -1.82 -12.51
N TRP A 44 -4.54 -1.50 -13.32
CA TRP A 44 -4.61 -0.29 -14.14
C TRP A 44 -5.11 0.89 -13.30
N ILE A 45 -4.42 2.02 -13.40
CA ILE A 45 -4.73 3.29 -12.76
C ILE A 45 -4.97 4.33 -13.85
N SER A 46 -6.21 4.82 -13.93
CA SER A 46 -6.60 5.85 -14.91
C SER A 46 -6.17 7.24 -14.43
N ALA A 47 -5.77 8.12 -15.36
CA ALA A 47 -5.48 9.52 -15.07
C ALA A 47 -6.73 10.41 -14.96
N GLU A 48 -7.87 9.93 -15.47
CA GLU A 48 -9.16 10.64 -15.48
C GLU A 48 -9.92 10.54 -14.15
N ARG A 49 -9.36 9.83 -13.18
CA ARG A 49 -10.00 9.53 -11.90
C ARG A 49 -9.08 9.92 -10.75
N GLY A 50 -9.69 10.36 -9.65
CA GLY A 50 -8.99 10.62 -8.40
C GLY A 50 -8.42 9.35 -7.75
N TRP A 51 -8.39 9.32 -6.42
CA TRP A 51 -7.87 8.16 -5.68
C TRP A 51 -8.61 6.85 -6.03
N GLN A 52 -7.85 5.87 -6.53
CA GLN A 52 -8.37 4.56 -6.93
C GLN A 52 -7.86 3.48 -5.98
N HIS A 53 -8.77 2.65 -5.45
CA HIS A 53 -8.37 1.50 -4.64
C HIS A 53 -7.56 0.50 -5.47
N ALA A 54 -6.38 0.16 -4.99
CA ALA A 54 -5.57 -0.92 -5.54
C ALA A 54 -6.10 -2.30 -5.11
N GLY A 55 -7.01 -2.33 -4.12
CA GLY A 55 -7.55 -3.53 -3.49
C GLY A 55 -6.48 -4.35 -2.77
N VAL A 56 -5.52 -3.64 -2.16
CA VAL A 56 -4.51 -4.17 -1.25
C VAL A 56 -4.78 -3.48 0.08
N TYR A 57 -5.06 -4.27 1.11
CA TYR A 57 -5.08 -3.80 2.50
C TYR A 57 -3.70 -4.05 3.08
N VAL A 58 -3.21 -3.11 3.89
CA VAL A 58 -1.88 -3.16 4.50
C VAL A 58 -1.97 -2.86 5.99
N GLU A 59 -1.02 -3.38 6.74
CA GLU A 59 -0.88 -3.21 8.19
C GLU A 59 0.41 -2.45 8.55
N PRO A 60 0.51 -1.86 9.76
CA PRO A 60 1.73 -1.23 10.22
C PRO A 60 2.91 -2.22 10.24
N GLY A 61 4.02 -1.85 9.62
CA GLY A 61 5.19 -2.73 9.48
C GLY A 61 5.42 -3.21 8.05
N ASP A 62 4.33 -3.40 7.28
CA ASP A 62 4.37 -3.86 5.90
C ASP A 62 5.28 -2.99 5.03
N LEU A 63 6.01 -3.64 4.13
CA LEU A 63 6.77 -3.03 3.07
C LEU A 63 6.09 -3.26 1.72
N VAL A 64 5.42 -2.22 1.23
CA VAL A 64 4.76 -2.21 -0.07
C VAL A 64 5.76 -1.76 -1.14
N ARG A 65 5.97 -2.58 -2.17
CA ARG A 65 6.73 -2.25 -3.37
C ARG A 65 5.81 -2.15 -4.57
N ILE A 66 5.92 -1.04 -5.29
CA ILE A 66 5.08 -0.76 -6.45
C ILE A 66 5.97 -0.52 -7.66
N TYR A 67 5.67 -1.20 -8.75
CA TYR A 67 6.44 -1.19 -9.99
C TYR A 67 5.54 -0.79 -11.14
N TYR A 68 5.96 0.17 -11.94
CA TYR A 68 5.37 0.40 -13.24
C TYR A 68 5.60 -0.82 -14.15
N VAL A 69 4.58 -1.18 -14.92
CA VAL A 69 4.62 -2.30 -15.87
C VAL A 69 4.51 -1.77 -17.30
N ASP A 70 3.45 -1.04 -17.62
CA ASP A 70 3.21 -0.46 -18.94
C ASP A 70 2.15 0.67 -18.89
N GLY A 71 1.82 1.21 -20.06
CA GLY A 71 0.82 2.26 -20.23
C GLY A 71 1.41 3.67 -20.16
N HIS A 72 0.63 4.63 -20.65
CA HIS A 72 1.00 6.03 -20.62
C HIS A 72 -0.25 6.85 -20.33
N TRP A 73 -0.05 8.03 -19.76
CA TRP A 73 -1.11 8.99 -19.47
C TRP A 73 -0.63 10.42 -19.69
N THR A 74 -1.56 11.36 -19.68
CA THR A 74 -1.27 12.80 -19.76
C THR A 74 -2.19 13.55 -18.79
N VAL A 75 -1.73 14.72 -18.33
CA VAL A 75 -2.58 15.65 -17.56
C VAL A 75 -3.34 16.65 -18.44
N ASP A 76 -3.06 16.67 -19.73
CA ASP A 76 -3.91 17.34 -20.71
C ASP A 76 -3.66 16.70 -22.07
N ARG A 77 -4.67 15.98 -22.59
CA ARG A 77 -4.59 15.32 -23.90
C ARG A 77 -4.50 16.29 -25.09
N ARG A 78 -4.77 17.57 -24.87
CA ARG A 78 -4.75 18.62 -25.89
C ARG A 78 -3.42 19.36 -25.93
N GLU A 79 -2.77 19.54 -24.79
CA GLU A 79 -1.54 20.34 -24.69
C GLU A 79 -0.27 19.53 -24.44
N PHE A 80 -0.32 18.48 -23.60
CA PHE A 80 0.88 17.82 -23.10
C PHE A 80 1.06 16.41 -23.66
N PRO A 81 2.31 15.96 -23.87
CA PRO A 81 2.57 14.61 -24.33
C PRO A 81 2.18 13.56 -23.29
N TYR A 82 1.93 12.34 -23.75
CA TYR A 82 1.79 11.20 -22.86
C TYR A 82 3.14 10.83 -22.25
N VAL A 83 3.13 10.53 -20.95
CA VAL A 83 4.29 10.13 -20.16
C VAL A 83 4.01 8.81 -19.45
N SER A 84 5.08 8.12 -19.05
CA SER A 84 4.98 6.97 -18.16
C SER A 84 4.64 7.42 -16.73
N SER A 85 4.54 6.48 -15.80
CA SER A 85 4.27 6.78 -14.38
C SER A 85 5.33 7.64 -13.68
N GLY A 86 6.49 7.89 -14.33
CA GLY A 86 7.54 8.77 -13.82
C GLY A 86 7.18 10.26 -13.83
N GLY A 87 6.18 10.67 -14.61
CA GLY A 87 5.75 12.06 -14.76
C GLY A 87 6.57 12.87 -15.76
N TYR A 88 6.24 14.16 -15.86
CA TYR A 88 6.83 15.05 -16.85
C TYR A 88 8.28 15.44 -16.52
N PRO A 89 9.13 15.63 -17.55
CA PRO A 89 10.42 16.28 -17.34
C PRO A 89 10.22 17.74 -16.90
N ARG A 90 11.16 18.26 -16.11
CA ARG A 90 11.06 19.59 -15.45
C ARG A 90 10.67 20.74 -16.38
N HIS A 91 11.15 20.73 -17.63
CA HIS A 91 10.87 21.81 -18.57
C HIS A 91 9.43 21.82 -19.09
N ILE A 92 8.74 20.66 -19.11
CA ILE A 92 7.29 20.57 -19.39
C ILE A 92 6.53 20.83 -18.09
N ASP A 93 6.93 20.16 -17.00
CA ASP A 93 6.25 20.26 -15.70
C ASP A 93 6.05 21.70 -15.23
N ARG A 94 7.02 22.59 -15.45
CA ARG A 94 6.94 24.01 -15.08
C ARG A 94 5.93 24.84 -15.87
N ARG A 95 5.38 24.31 -16.97
CA ARG A 95 4.36 24.96 -17.80
C ARG A 95 2.94 24.58 -17.38
N ILE A 96 2.80 23.49 -16.63
CA ILE A 96 1.53 22.99 -16.13
C ILE A 96 1.11 23.82 -14.91
N TYR A 97 -0.18 23.98 -14.66
CA TYR A 97 -0.68 24.78 -13.53
C TYR A 97 -0.34 24.14 -12.18
N GLN A 98 0.61 24.74 -11.44
CA GLN A 98 1.28 24.10 -10.30
C GLN A 98 0.36 23.83 -9.09
N GLU A 99 -0.72 24.59 -8.91
CA GLU A 99 -1.66 24.42 -7.79
C GLU A 99 -2.44 23.09 -7.87
N CYS A 100 -2.43 22.43 -9.04
CA CYS A 100 -3.01 21.11 -9.21
C CYS A 100 -2.12 19.98 -8.66
N LYS A 101 -0.92 20.24 -8.14
CA LYS A 101 -0.06 19.18 -7.59
C LYS A 101 -0.51 18.78 -6.18
N ILE A 102 -0.76 17.49 -5.99
CA ILE A 102 -0.96 16.91 -4.65
C ILE A 102 0.38 16.80 -3.92
N LEU A 103 1.40 16.29 -4.60
CA LEU A 103 2.79 16.32 -4.13
C LEU A 103 3.53 17.44 -4.85
N SER A 104 3.48 18.65 -4.28
CA SER A 104 4.03 19.88 -4.89
C SER A 104 5.50 19.80 -5.29
N ARG A 105 6.31 18.98 -4.60
CA ARG A 105 7.74 18.77 -4.87
C ARG A 105 8.01 17.74 -5.98
N HIS A 106 6.99 17.17 -6.60
CA HIS A 106 7.12 16.15 -7.63
C HIS A 106 6.40 16.56 -8.91
N PRO A 107 6.85 16.10 -10.08
CA PRO A 107 6.22 16.49 -11.34
C PRO A 107 4.75 16.06 -11.42
N HIS A 108 3.96 16.80 -12.20
CA HIS A 108 2.69 16.30 -12.72
C HIS A 108 2.90 14.97 -13.44
N GLY A 109 1.84 14.16 -13.54
CA GLY A 109 1.94 12.86 -14.22
C GLY A 109 2.70 11.79 -13.42
N THR A 110 3.29 12.13 -12.27
CA THR A 110 3.95 11.13 -11.42
C THR A 110 2.89 10.24 -10.77
N LEU A 111 3.06 8.92 -10.80
CA LEU A 111 2.23 8.02 -10.00
C LEU A 111 2.49 8.25 -8.51
N ILE A 112 1.43 8.44 -7.74
CA ILE A 112 1.47 8.62 -6.30
C ILE A 112 0.54 7.62 -5.61
N ALA A 113 0.85 7.35 -4.35
CA ALA A 113 0.10 6.45 -3.49
C ALA A 113 -0.40 7.17 -2.25
N LYS A 114 -1.43 6.60 -1.65
CA LYS A 114 -1.93 6.99 -0.34
C LYS A 114 -2.34 5.76 0.48
N VAL A 115 -2.07 5.81 1.77
CA VAL A 115 -2.70 4.97 2.79
C VAL A 115 -3.24 5.93 3.84
N ASN A 116 -4.56 5.91 4.09
CA ASN A 116 -5.25 6.90 4.93
C ASN A 116 -4.99 8.35 4.50
N SER A 117 -4.24 9.12 5.30
CA SER A 117 -3.84 10.51 5.07
C SER A 117 -2.41 10.64 4.54
N ASP A 118 -1.61 9.58 4.60
CA ASP A 118 -0.21 9.60 4.22
C ASP A 118 -0.05 9.44 2.70
N HIS A 119 0.60 10.42 2.07
CA HIS A 119 0.89 10.42 0.64
C HIS A 119 2.34 10.04 0.35
N TYR A 120 2.55 9.28 -0.73
CA TYR A 120 3.85 8.78 -1.12
C TYR A 120 4.09 8.98 -2.62
N ARG A 121 5.30 9.38 -2.98
CA ARG A 121 5.75 9.31 -4.37
C ARG A 121 6.03 7.85 -4.74
N VAL A 122 5.51 7.41 -5.89
CA VAL A 122 5.83 6.11 -6.47
C VAL A 122 6.69 6.25 -7.72
N GLY A 123 6.25 7.05 -8.70
CA GLY A 123 6.95 7.14 -9.99
C GLY A 123 7.00 5.78 -10.72
N SER A 124 8.13 5.46 -11.35
CA SER A 124 8.35 4.15 -12.00
C SER A 124 8.56 3.00 -11.00
N ARG A 125 9.04 3.31 -9.79
CA ARG A 125 9.25 2.34 -8.71
C ARG A 125 9.21 3.04 -7.36
N GLY A 126 8.36 2.56 -6.46
CA GLY A 126 8.24 3.06 -5.09
C GLY A 126 8.35 1.95 -4.05
N SER A 127 8.78 2.33 -2.84
CA SER A 127 8.80 1.47 -1.66
C SER A 127 8.23 2.26 -0.48
N ILE A 128 7.20 1.71 0.17
CA ILE A 128 6.46 2.36 1.24
C ILE A 128 6.52 1.46 2.46
N ARG A 129 7.06 1.98 3.56
CA ARG A 129 6.90 1.34 4.88
C ARG A 129 5.62 1.88 5.51
N VAL A 130 4.68 0.99 5.75
CA VAL A 130 3.34 1.35 6.23
C VAL A 130 3.40 1.63 7.72
N ARG A 131 2.79 2.76 8.13
CA ARG A 131 2.71 3.20 9.54
C ARG A 131 1.33 2.98 10.15
N GLU A 132 0.31 2.93 9.32
CA GLU A 132 -1.09 2.79 9.72
C GLU A 132 -1.79 1.80 8.80
N ALA A 133 -2.70 1.02 9.37
CA ALA A 133 -3.48 0.08 8.58
C ALA A 133 -4.44 0.82 7.64
N GLY A 134 -4.65 0.28 6.43
CA GLY A 134 -5.58 0.87 5.48
C GLY A 134 -5.49 0.29 4.08
N PHE A 135 -6.39 0.74 3.20
CA PHE A 135 -6.33 0.37 1.80
C PHE A 135 -5.34 1.26 1.04
N LEU A 136 -4.46 0.63 0.27
CA LEU A 136 -3.62 1.32 -0.70
C LEU A 136 -4.49 1.92 -1.81
N GLN A 137 -4.34 3.22 -2.01
CA GLN A 137 -4.94 3.97 -3.11
C GLN A 137 -3.84 4.57 -4.00
N LEU A 138 -4.11 4.66 -5.30
CA LEU A 138 -3.17 5.16 -6.31
C LEU A 138 -3.86 6.20 -7.20
N ARG A 139 -3.07 7.15 -7.73
CA ARG A 139 -3.51 8.12 -8.73
C ARG A 139 -2.32 8.77 -9.46
N ILE A 140 -2.65 9.51 -10.51
CA ILE A 140 -1.75 10.51 -11.12
C ILE A 140 -1.57 11.72 -10.17
N ASN A 141 -0.37 12.30 -10.11
CA ASN A 141 -0.09 13.53 -9.35
C ASN A 141 -0.71 14.75 -10.03
N ASP A 142 -2.01 14.87 -9.87
CA ASP A 142 -2.84 15.94 -10.40
C ASP A 142 -4.15 15.96 -9.63
N ALA A 143 -4.61 17.13 -9.17
CA ALA A 143 -5.67 17.28 -8.17
C ALA A 143 -7.06 17.14 -8.78
N ASP A 144 -8.08 16.89 -7.94
CA ASP A 144 -9.44 16.55 -8.38
C ASP A 144 -10.07 17.63 -9.30
N GLY A 145 -9.75 18.90 -9.08
CA GLY A 145 -10.22 20.01 -9.92
C GLY A 145 -9.59 20.08 -11.31
N CYS A 146 -8.60 19.23 -11.59
CA CYS A 146 -7.74 19.32 -12.77
C CYS A 146 -7.78 18.04 -13.63
N LEU A 147 -8.63 17.06 -13.28
CA LEU A 147 -8.65 15.77 -13.98
C LEU A 147 -9.42 15.76 -15.32
N GLY A 148 -10.08 16.86 -15.70
CA GLY A 148 -11.08 16.86 -16.79
C GLY A 148 -10.49 16.70 -18.21
N ASP A 149 -9.25 17.13 -18.38
CA ASP A 149 -8.45 17.05 -19.60
C ASP A 149 -7.40 15.94 -19.57
N ASN A 150 -7.22 15.28 -18.43
CA ASN A 150 -6.42 14.07 -18.30
C ASN A 150 -6.90 12.97 -19.26
N ASP A 151 -5.98 12.07 -19.61
CA ASP A 151 -6.28 10.90 -20.43
C ASP A 151 -5.29 9.77 -20.19
N GLY A 152 -5.74 8.55 -20.44
CA GLY A 152 -4.91 7.36 -20.43
C GLY A 152 -4.76 6.73 -19.05
N ALA A 153 -3.90 5.72 -18.98
CA ALA A 153 -3.72 4.90 -17.79
C ALA A 153 -2.34 4.24 -17.76
N VAL A 154 -1.89 3.90 -16.56
CA VAL A 154 -0.69 3.10 -16.33
C VAL A 154 -1.03 1.82 -15.58
N ARG A 155 -0.37 0.72 -15.91
CA ARG A 155 -0.44 -0.53 -15.15
C ARG A 155 0.70 -0.62 -14.18
N VAL A 156 0.40 -1.12 -12.99
CA VAL A 156 1.39 -1.34 -11.94
C VAL A 156 1.30 -2.77 -11.42
N LYS A 157 2.42 -3.26 -10.88
CA LYS A 157 2.52 -4.45 -10.04
C LYS A 157 2.81 -4.04 -8.61
N ILE A 158 2.09 -4.61 -7.66
CA ILE A 158 2.18 -4.30 -6.23
C ILE A 158 2.57 -5.56 -5.48
N VAL A 159 3.61 -5.49 -4.66
CA VAL A 159 4.09 -6.58 -3.81
C VAL A 159 4.09 -6.09 -2.37
N VAL A 160 3.54 -6.87 -1.45
CA VAL A 160 3.55 -6.59 0.00
C VAL A 160 4.38 -7.67 0.68
N THR A 161 5.22 -7.26 1.63
CA THR A 161 5.97 -8.14 2.52
C THR A 161 5.85 -7.61 3.94
N ASP A 162 5.85 -8.48 4.93
CA ASP A 162 5.88 -8.19 6.36
C ASP A 162 7.28 -7.71 6.85
#